data_AF-G2FAZ5-F1
#
_entry.id   AF-G2FAZ5-F1
#
_cell.length_a   1.000
_cell.length_b   1.000
_cell.length_c   1.000
_cell.angle_alpha   90.00
_cell.angle_beta   90.00
_cell.angle_gamma   90.00
#
_symmetry.space_group_name_H-M   'P 1'
#
loop_
_entity.id
_entity.type
_entity.pdbx_description
1 polymer ?
#
loop_
_entity_poly.entity_id
_entity_poly.type
_entity_poly.pdbx_seq_one_letter_code
_entity_poly.pdbx_strand_id
1 'polypeptide(L)'
;MNDTILRHDWRIEEIEALLDLPFNDLLFRAQTLHRAHFDPNQVQVSSLLSIKTGACSEDCGYCSQSAKYNTDVEPERLLPVGR
;
A
#
# COMPACT_ATOMS: atom_id res chain seq x y z
N MET A 1 8.69 -29.81 -2.45
CA MET A 1 8.78 -28.36 -2.20
C MET A 1 8.84 -27.72 -3.57
N ASN A 2 7.79 -27.01 -3.98
CA ASN A 2 7.78 -26.35 -5.29
C ASN A 2 8.75 -25.17 -5.21
N ASP A 3 9.93 -25.35 -5.79
CA ASP A 3 10.96 -24.34 -5.89
C ASP A 3 10.50 -23.31 -6.93
N THR A 4 9.63 -22.41 -6.49
CA THR A 4 9.07 -21.37 -7.35
C THR A 4 10.16 -20.32 -7.49
N ILE A 5 10.89 -20.37 -8.60
CA ILE A 5 11.91 -19.36 -8.92
C ILE A 5 11.21 -18.00 -8.94
N LEU A 6 11.66 -17.09 -8.07
CA LEU A 6 11.09 -15.76 -7.94
C LEU A 6 11.46 -14.94 -9.18
N ARG A 7 10.46 -14.68 -10.02
CA ARG A 7 10.62 -13.92 -11.28
C ARG A 7 10.41 -12.43 -11.06
N HIS A 8 11.09 -11.61 -11.88
CA HIS A 8 11.05 -10.15 -11.81
C HIS A 8 10.72 -9.48 -13.16
N ASP A 9 10.37 -10.26 -14.17
CA ASP A 9 10.23 -9.89 -15.58
C ASP A 9 8.76 -9.88 -16.04
N TRP A 10 7.87 -9.35 -15.20
CA TRP A 10 6.44 -9.29 -15.51
C TRP A 10 6.15 -8.33 -16.67
N ARG A 11 5.42 -8.82 -17.67
CA ARG A 11 4.87 -7.98 -18.74
C ARG A 11 3.46 -7.50 -18.39
N ILE A 12 3.03 -6.42 -19.05
CA ILE A 12 1.72 -5.79 -18.81
C ILE A 12 0.58 -6.80 -19.00
N GLU A 13 0.63 -7.57 -20.08
CA GLU A 13 -0.43 -8.52 -20.45
C GLU A 13 -0.58 -9.65 -19.41
N GLU A 14 0.53 -10.02 -18.75
CA GLU A 14 0.51 -11.03 -17.70
C GLU A 14 -0.14 -10.51 -16.41
N ILE A 15 0.00 -9.20 -16.14
CA ILE A 15 -0.62 -8.53 -14.99
C ILE A 15 -2.10 -8.33 -15.26
N GLU A 16 -2.47 -7.87 -16.46
CA GLU A 16 -3.87 -7.72 -16.89
C GLU A 16 -4.62 -9.05 -16.78
N ALA A 17 -4.00 -10.15 -17.23
CA ALA A 17 -4.58 -11.48 -17.09
C ALA A 17 -4.83 -11.91 -15.63
N LEU A 18 -4.06 -11.38 -14.65
CA LEU A 18 -4.33 -11.62 -13.23
C LEU A 18 -5.50 -10.78 -12.72
N LEU A 19 -5.60 -9.52 -13.15
CA LEU A 19 -6.68 -8.61 -12.78
C LEU A 19 -8.04 -9.06 -13.36
N ASP A 20 -8.01 -9.73 -14.52
CA ASP A 20 -9.19 -10.26 -15.19
C ASP A 20 -9.66 -11.63 -14.66
N LEU A 21 -8.95 -12.24 -13.71
CA LEU A 21 -9.36 -13.51 -13.12
C LEU A 21 -10.70 -13.37 -12.38
N PRO A 22 -11.55 -14.43 -12.37
CA PRO A 22 -12.69 -14.48 -11.48
C PRO A 22 -12.23 -14.24 -10.04
N PHE A 23 -12.89 -13.29 -9.36
CA PHE A 23 -12.43 -12.77 -8.07
C PHE A 23 -12.13 -13.86 -7.03
N ASN A 24 -12.98 -14.89 -6.94
CA ASN A 24 -12.79 -15.99 -5.99
C ASN A 24 -11.59 -16.87 -6.33
N ASP A 25 -11.29 -17.08 -7.61
CA ASP A 25 -10.11 -17.84 -8.05
C ASP A 25 -8.83 -17.06 -7.77
N LEU A 26 -8.86 -15.74 -8.00
CA LEU A 26 -7.75 -14.84 -7.66
C LEU A 26 -7.48 -14.85 -6.15
N LEU A 27 -8.51 -14.74 -5.32
CA LEU A 27 -8.38 -14.80 -3.86
C LEU A 27 -7.82 -16.15 -3.39
N PHE A 28 -8.31 -17.27 -3.92
CA PHE A 28 -7.81 -18.60 -3.55
C PHE A 28 -6.33 -18.77 -3.91
N ARG A 29 -5.93 -18.32 -5.11
CA ARG A 29 -4.53 -18.33 -5.55
C ARG A 29 -3.65 -17.45 -4.66
N ALA A 30 -4.12 -16.24 -4.31
CA ALA A 30 -3.40 -15.33 -3.42
C ALA A 30 -3.20 -15.94 -2.02
N GLN A 31 -4.22 -16.53 -1.43
CA GLN A 31 -4.13 -17.19 -0.12
C GLN A 31 -3.19 -18.39 -0.14
N THR A 32 -3.20 -19.17 -1.22
CA THR A 32 -2.30 -20.33 -1.40
C THR A 32 -0.84 -19.88 -1.42
N LEU A 33 -0.52 -18.82 -2.16
CA LEU A 33 0.82 -18.25 -2.18
C LEU A 33 1.21 -17.64 -0.84
N HIS A 34 0.32 -16.88 -0.20
CA HIS A 34 0.58 -16.28 1.10
C HIS A 34 0.95 -17.34 2.16
N ARG A 35 0.19 -18.44 2.23
CA ARG A 35 0.46 -19.59 3.12
C ARG A 35 1.77 -20.33 2.83
N ALA A 36 2.26 -20.26 1.59
CA ALA A 36 3.52 -20.90 1.20
C ALA A 36 4.76 -20.10 1.65
N HIS A 37 4.62 -18.79 1.87
CA HIS A 37 5.75 -17.89 2.10
C HIS A 37 5.69 -17.12 3.42
N PHE A 38 4.55 -17.07 4.10
CA PHE A 38 4.35 -16.38 5.37
C PHE A 38 3.66 -17.29 6.38
N ASP A 39 3.83 -17.01 7.69
CA ASP A 39 2.98 -17.61 8.72
C ASP A 39 1.55 -17.07 8.52
N PRO A 40 0.59 -17.93 8.16
CA PRO A 40 -0.73 -17.47 7.74
C PRO A 40 -1.58 -16.86 8.86
N ASN A 41 -1.16 -17.00 10.12
CA ASN A 41 -1.85 -16.42 11.27
C ASN A 41 -1.01 -15.34 11.98
N GLN A 42 0.10 -14.92 11.38
CA GLN A 42 0.92 -13.82 11.87
C GLN A 42 0.61 -12.54 11.09
N VAL A 43 0.54 -11.40 11.78
CA VAL A 43 0.34 -10.08 11.18
C VAL A 43 1.41 -9.12 11.71
N GLN A 44 2.02 -8.36 10.80
CA GLN A 44 2.93 -7.27 11.16
C GLN A 44 2.13 -6.03 11.61
N VAL A 45 2.52 -5.41 12.72
CA VAL A 45 1.91 -4.17 13.22
C VAL A 45 2.90 -3.02 13.10
N SER A 46 2.46 -1.91 12.50
CA SER A 46 3.22 -0.65 12.39
C SER A 46 2.39 0.51 12.91
N SER A 47 3.05 1.49 13.52
CA SER A 47 2.44 2.76 13.93
C SER A 47 3.13 3.91 13.20
N LEU A 48 2.33 4.89 12.78
CA LEU A 48 2.81 6.11 12.12
C LEU A 48 2.23 7.34 12.81
N LEU A 49 2.93 8.47 12.69
CA LEU A 49 2.51 9.78 13.17
C LEU A 49 2.89 10.81 12.11
N SER A 50 1.97 11.74 11.83
CA SER A 50 2.26 12.88 10.97
C SER A 50 3.08 13.90 11.75
N ILE A 51 4.38 14.01 11.45
CA ILE A 51 5.27 14.98 12.13
C ILE A 51 4.88 16.43 11.81
N LYS A 52 4.23 16.66 10.66
CA LYS A 52 3.64 17.93 10.24
C LYS A 52 2.45 17.63 9.35
N THR A 53 1.27 18.08 9.76
CA THR A 53 0.02 17.84 9.04
C THR A 53 -0.39 19.06 8.22
N GLY A 54 -0.87 18.81 6.99
CA GLY A 54 -1.50 19.83 6.15
C GLY A 54 -0.53 20.80 5.47
N ALA A 55 -1.09 21.73 4.70
CA ALA A 55 -0.37 22.73 3.90
C ALA A 55 0.75 22.13 3.01
N CYS A 56 0.51 20.95 2.43
CA CYS A 56 1.44 20.31 1.50
C CYS A 56 1.45 21.05 0.15
N SER A 57 2.64 21.25 -0.43
CA SER A 57 2.83 21.97 -1.70
C SER A 57 2.34 21.21 -2.92
N GLU A 58 2.30 19.88 -2.83
CA GLU A 58 1.94 18.98 -3.91
C GLU A 58 0.44 19.03 -4.20
N ASP A 59 0.06 18.66 -5.43
CA ASP A 59 -1.31 18.71 -5.96
C ASP A 59 -1.92 17.31 -6.13
N CYS A 60 -1.59 16.38 -5.24
CA CYS A 60 -2.13 15.03 -5.31
C CYS A 60 -3.66 15.05 -5.14
N GLY A 61 -4.41 14.73 -6.19
CA GLY A 61 -5.88 14.87 -6.23
C GLY A 61 -6.68 14.05 -5.22
N TYR A 62 -6.04 13.11 -4.53
CA TYR A 62 -6.65 12.29 -3.47
C TYR A 62 -6.20 12.70 -2.05
N CYS A 63 -5.17 13.54 -1.93
CA CYS A 63 -4.54 13.81 -0.64
C CYS A 63 -5.23 14.97 0.08
N SER A 64 -5.80 14.69 1.25
CA SER A 64 -6.48 15.70 2.07
C SER A 64 -5.55 16.79 2.62
N GLN A 65 -4.22 16.58 2.56
CA GLN A 65 -3.24 17.52 3.09
C GLN A 65 -2.72 18.54 2.06
N SER A 66 -3.08 18.39 0.78
CA SER A 66 -2.68 19.30 -0.28
C SER A 66 -3.27 20.69 -0.06
N ALA A 67 -2.43 21.72 -0.13
CA ALA A 67 -2.87 23.12 -0.05
C ALA A 67 -3.59 23.60 -1.32
N LYS A 68 -3.67 22.76 -2.37
CA LYS A 68 -4.32 23.09 -3.64
C LYS A 68 -5.83 22.86 -3.62
N TYR A 69 -6.32 22.11 -2.63
CA TYR A 69 -7.73 21.72 -2.50
C TYR A 69 -8.30 22.17 -1.15
N ASN A 70 -9.61 22.41 -1.10
CA ASN A 70 -10.29 22.77 0.14
C ASN A 70 -10.72 21.50 0.86
N THR A 71 -10.17 21.26 2.04
CA THR A 71 -10.38 20.05 2.85
C THR A 71 -10.55 20.44 4.32
N ASP A 72 -11.05 19.53 5.14
CA ASP A 72 -11.24 19.76 6.58
C ASP A 72 -9.95 19.58 7.42
N VAL A 73 -8.78 19.47 6.77
CA VAL A 73 -7.50 19.27 7.46
C VAL A 73 -6.88 20.61 7.82
N GLU A 74 -6.88 20.93 9.11
CA GLU A 74 -6.20 22.10 9.64
C GLU A 74 -4.67 21.93 9.61
N PRO A 75 -3.92 22.93 9.09
CA PRO A 75 -2.46 22.88 9.11
C PRO A 75 -1.89 22.94 10.53
N GLU A 76 -1.02 21.99 10.85
CA GLU A 76 -0.32 21.93 12.13
C GLU A 76 1.16 22.29 11.99
N ARG A 77 1.72 22.87 13.05
CA ARG A 77 3.18 23.09 13.09
C ARG A 77 3.90 21.76 13.20
N LEU A 78 5.15 21.75 12.74
CA LEU A 78 6.05 20.61 12.96
C LEU A 78 6.11 20.27 14.45
N LEU A 79 5.90 19.00 14.78
CA LEU A 79 6.02 18.51 16.14
C LEU A 79 7.44 18.72 16.67
N PRO A 80 7.63 18.88 18.00
CA PRO A 80 8.95 19.01 18.59
C PRO A 80 9.79 17.77 18.29
N VAL A 81 10.93 17.96 17.64
CA VAL A 81 11.95 16.91 17.49
C VAL A 81 12.93 17.07 18.65
N GLY A 82 13.11 16.03 19.46
CA GLY A 82 14.13 16.02 20.52
C GLY A 82 15.52 16.23 19.93
N ARG A 83 16.41 16.90 20.67
CA ARG A 83 17.83 16.97 20.34
C ARG A 83 18.51 15.62 20.59
#